data_AF-G9ZE59-F1
#
_entry.id   AF-G9ZE59-F1
#
_cell.length_a   1.000
_cell.length_b   1.000
_cell.length_c   1.000
_cell.angle_alpha   90.00
_cell.angle_beta   90.00
_cell.angle_gamma   90.00
#
_symmetry.space_group_name_H-M   'P 1'
#
loop_
_entity.id
_entity.type
_entity.pdbx_description
1 polymer ?
#
loop_
_entity_poly.entity_id
_entity_poly.type
_entity_poly.pdbx_seq_one_letter_code
_entity_poly.pdbx_strand_id
1 'polypeptide(L)'
;MFNPEWVADDLRKGFSTVAGSWIGGDANQTAMKELYHVNDTLFGTMVVVDVAVAELWMIGLLFMAKKSDSVDRWLKADTRAIDTLKHTVEKYVRENERIAQLTDFMVILGLTFAIVGVSHLFGDHIASWFKQFPWAKSYSLNSAFLWLVMLATVFDIVFFFTRAREPEHAGGAKLGSVFIYILVGSIGMQMELDKYRRHHGRCCLDAVPYHLHFYSRQAHPCSEFLSRCRFQDEY
;
A
#
# COMPACT_ATOMS: atom_id res chain seq x y z
N MET A 1 34.13 0.77 8.43
CA MET A 1 34.95 0.53 7.23
C MET A 1 33.97 0.22 6.11
N PHE A 2 33.55 1.25 5.38
CA PHE A 2 32.51 1.16 4.36
C PHE A 2 33.17 0.74 3.02
N ASN A 3 32.72 -0.36 2.41
CA ASN A 3 33.34 -0.96 1.21
C ASN A 3 33.01 -0.18 -0.09
N PRO A 4 33.92 0.44 -0.85
CA PRO A 4 33.60 1.36 -1.96
C PRO A 4 32.68 0.83 -3.08
N GLU A 5 32.42 -0.48 -3.17
CA GLU A 5 31.42 -1.06 -4.09
C GLU A 5 29.96 -0.67 -3.83
N TRP A 6 29.55 -0.30 -2.60
CA TRP A 6 28.16 0.19 -2.36
C TRP A 6 27.92 1.61 -2.89
N VAL A 7 28.97 2.28 -3.38
CA VAL A 7 28.89 3.56 -4.10
C VAL A 7 29.07 3.33 -5.60
N ALA A 8 28.75 2.15 -6.11
CA ALA A 8 28.61 1.95 -7.55
C ALA A 8 27.42 2.77 -8.06
N ASP A 9 27.59 3.49 -9.18
CA ASP A 9 26.56 4.34 -9.78
C ASP A 9 25.24 3.57 -10.01
N ASP A 10 25.35 2.27 -10.33
CA ASP A 10 24.20 1.39 -10.49
C ASP A 10 23.38 1.21 -9.21
N LEU A 11 24.02 1.04 -8.04
CA LEU A 11 23.30 0.89 -6.79
C LEU A 11 22.53 2.16 -6.42
N ARG A 12 23.12 3.34 -6.66
CA ARG A 12 22.44 4.63 -6.47
C ARG A 12 21.19 4.75 -7.36
N LYS A 13 21.28 4.30 -8.61
CA LYS A 13 20.11 4.27 -9.51
C LYS A 13 19.06 3.28 -9.00
N GLY A 14 19.46 2.12 -8.49
CA GLY A 14 18.53 1.18 -7.85
C GLY A 14 17.84 1.76 -6.61
N PHE A 15 18.54 2.49 -5.75
CA PHE A 15 17.90 3.18 -4.61
C PHE A 15 16.97 4.31 -5.06
N SER A 16 17.24 4.96 -6.19
CA SER A 16 16.31 5.96 -6.74
C SER A 16 14.96 5.34 -7.13
N THR A 17 14.93 4.08 -7.58
CA THR A 17 13.67 3.39 -7.90
C THR A 17 12.89 3.05 -6.62
N VAL A 18 13.57 2.61 -5.56
CA VAL A 18 12.94 2.39 -4.24
C VAL A 18 12.37 3.69 -3.68
N ALA A 19 13.13 4.79 -3.72
CA ALA A 19 12.64 6.11 -3.31
C ALA A 19 11.42 6.56 -4.14
N GLY A 20 11.42 6.27 -5.44
CA GLY A 20 10.29 6.51 -6.33
C GLY A 20 9.03 5.81 -5.86
N SER A 21 9.14 4.54 -5.46
CA SER A 21 8.05 3.73 -4.91
C SER A 21 7.40 4.36 -3.67
N TRP A 22 8.20 4.78 -2.70
CA TRP A 22 7.66 5.31 -1.44
C TRP A 22 6.99 6.68 -1.58
N ILE A 23 7.40 7.47 -2.58
CA ILE A 23 6.83 8.80 -2.83
C ILE A 23 5.58 8.72 -3.71
N GLY A 24 5.59 7.86 -4.75
CA GLY A 24 4.58 7.87 -5.81
C GLY A 24 4.13 6.49 -6.30
N GLY A 25 4.42 5.43 -5.54
CA GLY A 25 4.06 4.05 -5.84
C GLY A 25 4.82 3.45 -7.03
N ASP A 26 4.36 2.27 -7.45
CA ASP A 26 4.96 1.46 -8.53
C ASP A 26 5.12 2.23 -9.85
N ALA A 27 4.20 3.17 -10.14
CA ALA A 27 4.27 4.02 -11.33
C ALA A 27 5.51 4.93 -11.29
N ASN A 28 5.76 5.57 -10.15
CA ASN A 28 6.92 6.43 -9.98
C ASN A 28 8.22 5.61 -9.86
N GLN A 29 8.17 4.43 -9.24
CA GLN A 29 9.28 3.48 -9.24
C GLN A 29 9.70 3.05 -10.66
N THR A 30 8.71 2.76 -11.52
CA THR A 30 8.94 2.41 -12.93
C THR A 30 9.44 3.61 -13.73
N ALA A 31 8.93 4.83 -13.46
CA ALA A 31 9.45 6.04 -14.10
C ALA A 31 10.93 6.29 -13.76
N MET A 32 11.34 6.05 -12.52
CA MET A 32 12.76 6.15 -12.12
C MET A 32 13.63 5.10 -12.81
N LYS A 33 13.11 3.88 -13.04
CA LYS A 33 13.82 2.84 -13.78
C LYS A 33 14.16 3.30 -15.20
N GLU A 34 13.18 3.88 -15.90
CA GLU A 34 13.35 4.36 -17.27
C GLU A 34 14.23 5.61 -17.33
N LEU A 35 14.05 6.56 -16.40
CA LEU A 35 14.83 7.80 -16.35
C LEU A 35 16.32 7.54 -16.11
N TYR A 36 16.64 6.59 -15.23
CA TYR A 36 18.02 6.27 -14.85
C TYR A 36 18.58 5.04 -15.59
N HIS A 37 17.83 4.48 -16.53
CA HIS A 37 18.20 3.28 -17.30
C HIS A 37 18.70 2.14 -16.41
N VAL A 38 17.94 1.81 -15.37
CA VAL A 38 18.27 0.74 -14.42
C VAL A 38 18.10 -0.61 -15.07
N ASN A 39 19.13 -1.46 -14.97
CA ASN A 39 19.08 -2.84 -15.47
C ASN A 39 17.94 -3.63 -14.80
N ASP A 40 17.22 -4.45 -15.58
CA ASP A 40 16.09 -5.27 -15.10
C ASP A 40 16.41 -6.18 -13.91
N THR A 41 17.62 -6.75 -13.87
CA THR A 41 18.08 -7.60 -12.75
C THR A 41 18.20 -6.78 -11.47
N LEU A 42 18.77 -5.58 -11.57
CA LEU A 42 18.93 -4.68 -10.44
C LEU A 42 17.57 -4.11 -10.00
N PHE A 43 16.73 -3.74 -10.96
CA PHE A 43 15.36 -3.28 -10.70
C PHE A 43 14.53 -4.35 -9.97
N GLY A 44 14.54 -5.59 -10.46
CA GLY A 44 13.84 -6.70 -9.80
C GLY A 44 14.37 -6.98 -8.39
N THR A 45 15.69 -6.87 -8.19
CA THR A 45 16.28 -6.96 -6.84
C THR A 45 15.79 -5.83 -5.93
N MET A 46 15.73 -4.60 -6.44
CA MET A 46 15.25 -3.43 -5.69
C MET A 46 13.78 -3.51 -5.33
N VAL A 47 12.92 -4.04 -6.21
CA VAL A 47 11.50 -4.29 -5.91
C VAL A 47 11.34 -5.30 -4.77
N VAL A 48 12.12 -6.38 -4.77
CA VAL A 48 12.08 -7.38 -3.69
C VAL A 48 12.55 -6.78 -2.35
N VAL A 49 13.61 -5.96 -2.38
CA VAL A 49 14.09 -5.25 -1.18
C VAL A 49 13.04 -4.28 -0.67
N ASP A 50 12.39 -3.53 -1.56
CA ASP A 50 11.33 -2.57 -1.24
C ASP A 50 10.18 -3.23 -0.47
N VAL A 51 9.63 -4.32 -1.02
CA VAL A 51 8.57 -5.11 -0.38
C VAL A 51 9.03 -5.68 0.97
N ALA A 52 10.24 -6.24 1.05
CA ALA A 52 10.74 -6.81 2.30
C ALA A 52 10.93 -5.75 3.41
N VAL A 53 11.42 -4.56 3.06
CA VAL A 53 11.57 -3.45 4.00
C VAL A 53 10.21 -2.93 4.45
N ALA A 54 9.24 -2.80 3.53
CA ALA A 54 7.88 -2.41 3.86
C ALA A 54 7.24 -3.37 4.88
N GLU A 55 7.35 -4.68 4.67
CA GLU A 55 6.81 -5.70 5.61
C GLU A 55 7.46 -5.63 6.99
N LEU A 56 8.80 -5.49 7.05
CA LEU A 56 9.51 -5.30 8.31
C LEU A 56 9.08 -4.00 9.01
N TRP A 57 8.86 -2.93 8.24
CA TRP A 57 8.47 -1.66 8.81
C TRP A 57 7.02 -1.68 9.32
N MET A 58 6.13 -2.35 8.61
CA MET A 58 4.74 -2.59 9.02
C MET A 58 4.66 -3.29 10.38
N ILE A 59 5.49 -4.30 10.62
CA ILE A 59 5.59 -4.95 11.94
C ILE A 59 5.93 -3.91 13.02
N GLY A 60 6.95 -3.09 12.79
CA GLY A 60 7.35 -2.03 13.71
C GLY A 60 6.24 -1.01 13.99
N LEU A 61 5.55 -0.57 12.94
CA LEU A 61 4.41 0.36 13.05
C LEU A 61 3.25 -0.24 13.84
N LEU A 62 2.91 -1.51 13.63
CA LEU A 62 1.84 -2.18 14.39
C LEU A 62 2.20 -2.31 15.88
N PHE A 63 3.46 -2.59 16.22
CA PHE A 63 3.92 -2.59 17.60
C PHE A 63 3.82 -1.20 18.24
N MET A 64 4.19 -0.14 17.50
CA MET A 64 4.08 1.25 17.98
C MET A 64 2.62 1.70 18.10
N ALA A 65 1.76 1.32 17.16
CA ALA A 65 0.34 1.66 17.16
C ALA A 65 -0.39 1.15 18.41
N LYS A 66 -0.01 -0.04 18.93
CA LYS A 66 -0.55 -0.56 20.20
C LYS A 66 -0.24 0.32 21.41
N LYS A 67 0.82 1.13 21.34
CA LYS A 67 1.25 2.07 22.37
C LYS A 67 1.18 3.52 21.88
N SER A 68 0.20 3.84 21.01
CA SER A 68 0.04 5.16 20.39
C SER A 68 0.17 6.28 21.41
N ASP A 69 -0.54 6.22 22.54
CA ASP A 69 -0.55 7.32 23.53
C ASP A 69 0.84 7.64 24.10
N SER A 70 1.69 6.62 24.25
CA SER A 70 3.06 6.81 24.72
C SER A 70 3.95 7.41 23.64
N VAL A 71 3.74 7.00 22.39
CA VAL A 71 4.47 7.52 21.22
C VAL A 71 4.04 8.95 20.93
N ASP A 72 2.75 9.26 21.00
CA ASP A 72 2.18 10.58 20.78
C ASP A 72 2.67 11.59 21.82
N ARG A 73 2.75 11.19 23.10
CA ARG A 73 3.36 12.02 24.16
C ARG A 73 4.86 12.24 23.94
N TRP A 74 5.58 11.22 23.45
CA TRP A 74 7.00 11.32 23.16
C TRP A 74 7.27 12.26 21.97
N LEU A 75 6.45 12.17 20.92
CA LEU A 75 6.51 13.02 19.72
C LEU A 75 5.86 14.40 19.93
N LYS A 76 5.17 14.62 21.06
CA LYS A 76 4.34 15.80 21.35
C LYS A 76 3.31 16.07 20.24
N ALA A 77 2.72 15.01 19.70
CA ALA A 77 1.72 15.10 18.64
C ALA A 77 0.39 15.66 19.16
N ASP A 78 -0.27 16.52 18.37
CA ASP A 78 -1.65 16.93 18.64
C ASP A 78 -2.63 15.89 18.07
N THR A 79 -3.26 15.12 18.96
CA THR A 79 -4.18 14.02 18.57
C THR A 79 -5.65 14.45 18.51
N ARG A 80 -5.99 15.72 18.79
CA ARG A 80 -7.40 16.16 18.90
C ARG A 80 -8.24 15.82 17.67
N ALA A 81 -7.69 15.97 16.47
CA ALA A 81 -8.37 15.66 15.22
C ALA A 81 -8.64 14.14 15.09
N ILE A 82 -7.66 13.31 15.46
CA ILE A 82 -7.78 11.86 15.46
C ILE A 82 -8.83 11.41 16.48
N ASP A 83 -8.82 11.98 17.68
CA ASP A 83 -9.78 11.63 18.73
C ASP A 83 -11.21 12.06 18.38
N THR A 84 -11.36 13.22 17.72
CA THR A 84 -12.66 13.65 17.17
C THR A 84 -13.17 12.66 16.11
N LEU A 85 -12.28 12.20 15.22
CA LEU A 85 -12.63 11.20 14.21
C LEU A 85 -13.02 9.87 14.86
N LYS A 86 -12.25 9.37 15.82
CA LYS A 86 -12.56 8.14 16.58
C LYS A 86 -13.95 8.23 17.20
N HIS A 87 -14.24 9.31 17.92
CA HIS A 87 -15.55 9.49 18.55
C HIS A 87 -16.69 9.61 17.53
N THR A 88 -16.44 10.24 16.38
CA THR A 88 -17.43 10.34 15.29
C THR A 88 -17.76 8.97 14.72
N VAL A 89 -16.73 8.15 14.45
CA VAL A 89 -16.89 6.79 13.93
C VAL A 89 -17.57 5.89 14.97
N GLU A 90 -17.14 5.93 16.24
CA GLU A 90 -17.75 5.16 17.33
C GLU A 90 -19.23 5.50 17.53
N LYS A 91 -19.58 6.79 17.45
CA LYS A 91 -20.96 7.24 17.54
C LYS A 91 -21.79 6.71 16.38
N TYR A 92 -21.29 6.84 15.14
CA TYR A 92 -21.97 6.33 13.95
C TYR A 92 -22.19 4.82 14.00
N VAL A 93 -21.17 4.06 14.41
CA VAL A 93 -21.28 2.61 14.57
C VAL A 93 -22.34 2.26 15.61
N ARG A 94 -22.32 2.92 16.77
CA ARG A 94 -23.28 2.65 17.86
C ARG A 94 -24.72 2.99 17.48
N GLU A 95 -24.93 4.07 16.74
CA GLU A 95 -26.26 4.51 16.31
C GLU A 95 -26.86 3.59 15.24
N ASN A 96 -26.02 2.97 14.41
CA ASN A 96 -26.47 2.17 13.28
C ASN A 96 -26.28 0.65 13.50
N GLU A 97 -25.64 0.20 14.57
CA GLU A 97 -25.40 -1.23 14.83
C GLU A 97 -26.73 -1.96 15.06
N ARG A 98 -27.00 -2.96 14.22
CA ARG A 98 -28.13 -3.88 14.38
C ARG A 98 -27.64 -5.32 14.55
N ILE A 99 -28.47 -6.15 15.18
CA ILE A 99 -28.17 -7.57 15.35
C ILE A 99 -28.14 -8.23 13.96
N ALA A 100 -27.00 -8.82 13.63
CA ALA A 100 -26.79 -9.53 12.38
C ALA A 100 -27.68 -10.79 12.31
N GLN A 101 -28.42 -10.95 11.21
CA GLN A 101 -29.11 -12.20 10.91
C GLN A 101 -28.36 -12.99 9.83
N LEU A 102 -28.63 -14.30 9.73
CA LEU A 102 -28.04 -15.16 8.70
C LEU A 102 -28.27 -14.61 7.29
N THR A 103 -29.46 -14.05 7.03
CA THR A 103 -29.82 -13.44 5.75
C THR A 103 -28.89 -12.28 5.39
N ASP A 104 -28.46 -11.47 6.37
CA ASP A 104 -27.54 -10.36 6.13
C ASP A 104 -26.19 -10.86 5.62
N PHE A 105 -25.64 -11.92 6.24
CA PHE A 105 -24.39 -12.53 5.79
C PHE A 105 -24.51 -13.13 4.40
N MET A 106 -25.63 -13.79 4.09
CA MET A 106 -25.88 -14.36 2.76
C MET A 106 -25.97 -13.26 1.68
N VAL A 107 -26.61 -12.13 1.98
CA VAL A 107 -26.69 -10.98 1.06
C VAL A 107 -25.32 -10.33 0.87
N ILE A 108 -24.55 -10.13 1.94
CA ILE A 108 -23.19 -9.56 1.86
C ILE A 108 -22.31 -10.44 0.98
N LEU A 109 -22.22 -11.74 1.29
CA LEU A 109 -21.43 -12.69 0.50
C LEU A 109 -21.91 -12.77 -0.95
N GLY A 110 -23.22 -12.86 -1.16
CA GLY A 110 -23.82 -12.92 -2.49
C GLY A 110 -23.48 -11.69 -3.33
N LEU A 111 -23.54 -10.49 -2.74
CA LEU A 111 -23.19 -9.25 -3.43
C LEU A 111 -21.69 -9.19 -3.74
N THR A 112 -20.82 -9.53 -2.77
CA THR A 112 -19.37 -9.58 -3.00
C THR A 112 -19.01 -10.55 -4.13
N PHE A 113 -19.53 -11.78 -4.10
CA PHE A 113 -19.27 -12.75 -5.17
C PHE A 113 -19.87 -12.35 -6.51
N ALA A 114 -21.02 -11.68 -6.52
CA ALA A 114 -21.62 -11.15 -7.75
C ALA A 114 -20.75 -10.06 -8.37
N ILE A 115 -20.27 -9.09 -7.59
CA ILE A 115 -19.38 -8.01 -8.07
C ILE A 115 -18.07 -8.60 -8.60
N VAL A 116 -17.44 -9.52 -7.86
CA VAL A 116 -16.20 -10.18 -8.29
C VAL A 116 -16.43 -11.01 -9.56
N GLY A 117 -17.53 -11.76 -9.63
CA GLY A 117 -17.89 -12.57 -10.80
C GLY A 117 -18.13 -11.72 -12.04
N VAL A 118 -18.88 -10.62 -11.91
CA VAL A 118 -19.10 -9.65 -12.99
C VAL A 118 -17.77 -9.03 -13.43
N SER A 119 -16.91 -8.67 -12.48
CA SER A 119 -15.58 -8.11 -12.76
C SER A 119 -14.68 -9.07 -13.51
N HIS A 120 -14.75 -10.38 -13.22
CA HIS A 120 -14.05 -11.40 -14.00
C HIS A 120 -14.56 -11.46 -15.45
N LEU A 121 -15.87 -11.53 -15.64
CA LEU A 121 -16.47 -11.63 -16.99
C LEU A 121 -16.09 -10.42 -17.85
N PHE A 122 -16.27 -9.21 -17.34
CA PHE A 122 -15.90 -8.00 -18.07
C PHE A 122 -14.39 -7.83 -18.19
N GLY A 123 -13.62 -8.18 -17.16
CA GLY A 123 -12.17 -8.08 -17.15
C GLY A 123 -11.52 -8.94 -18.24
N ASP A 124 -11.99 -10.17 -18.43
CA ASP A 124 -11.50 -11.06 -19.48
C ASP A 124 -11.84 -10.54 -20.88
N HIS A 125 -13.07 -10.03 -21.06
CA HIS A 125 -13.50 -9.45 -22.34
C HIS A 125 -12.69 -8.20 -22.71
N ILE A 126 -12.50 -7.28 -21.76
CA ILE A 126 -11.74 -6.04 -21.99
C ILE A 126 -10.26 -6.38 -22.22
N ALA A 127 -9.66 -7.23 -21.39
CA ALA A 127 -8.28 -7.64 -21.57
C ALA A 127 -8.04 -8.31 -22.93
N SER A 128 -8.97 -9.15 -23.39
CA SER A 128 -8.92 -9.76 -24.73
C SER A 128 -8.99 -8.71 -25.84
N TRP A 129 -9.85 -7.69 -25.70
CA TRP A 129 -9.93 -6.58 -26.65
C TRP A 129 -8.61 -5.79 -26.74
N PHE A 130 -7.89 -5.62 -25.63
CA PHE A 130 -6.60 -4.94 -25.62
C PHE A 130 -5.44 -5.76 -26.21
N LYS A 131 -5.60 -7.08 -26.41
CA LYS A 131 -4.54 -7.93 -27.02
C LYS A 131 -4.18 -7.52 -28.45
N GLN A 132 -5.07 -6.84 -29.16
CA GLN A 132 -4.80 -6.37 -30.52
C GLN A 132 -3.76 -5.23 -30.58
N PHE A 133 -3.49 -4.58 -29.44
CA PHE A 133 -2.59 -3.43 -29.37
C PHE A 133 -1.24 -3.81 -28.73
N PRO A 134 -0.12 -3.74 -29.47
CA PRO A 134 1.20 -4.08 -28.91
C PRO A 134 1.63 -3.17 -27.74
N TRP A 135 1.24 -1.90 -27.76
CA TRP A 135 1.53 -0.93 -26.70
C TRP A 135 0.79 -1.23 -25.39
N ALA A 136 -0.33 -1.96 -25.44
CA ALA A 136 -1.12 -2.29 -24.26
C ALA A 136 -0.39 -3.22 -23.29
N LYS A 137 0.59 -4.00 -23.79
CA LYS A 137 1.41 -4.89 -22.97
C LYS A 137 2.33 -4.13 -22.01
N SER A 138 2.86 -2.98 -22.44
CA SER A 138 3.76 -2.16 -21.62
C SER A 138 3.06 -1.55 -20.39
N TYR A 139 1.74 -1.37 -20.47
CA TYR A 139 0.91 -0.84 -19.37
C TYR A 139 0.08 -1.91 -18.67
N SER A 140 0.32 -3.20 -18.95
CA SER A 140 -0.46 -4.33 -18.43
C SER A 140 -1.97 -4.26 -18.73
N LEU A 141 -2.39 -3.47 -19.72
CA LEU A 141 -3.79 -3.31 -20.13
C LEU A 141 -4.36 -4.58 -20.78
N ASN A 142 -3.49 -5.49 -21.21
CA ASN A 142 -3.84 -6.83 -21.69
C ASN A 142 -4.04 -7.85 -20.56
N SER A 143 -3.83 -7.46 -19.30
CA SER A 143 -4.00 -8.32 -18.14
C SER A 143 -5.43 -8.28 -17.62
N ALA A 144 -6.08 -9.45 -17.56
CA ALA A 144 -7.41 -9.59 -16.95
C ALA A 144 -7.41 -9.19 -15.47
N PHE A 145 -6.29 -9.42 -14.77
CA PHE A 145 -6.16 -9.06 -13.35
C PHE A 145 -6.25 -7.54 -13.11
N LEU A 146 -5.64 -6.74 -13.99
CA LEU A 146 -5.73 -5.27 -13.90
C LEU A 146 -7.20 -4.83 -13.96
N TRP A 147 -7.91 -5.29 -14.98
CA TRP A 147 -9.31 -4.92 -15.20
C TRP A 147 -10.22 -5.47 -14.13
N LEU A 148 -9.96 -6.66 -13.60
CA LEU A 148 -10.68 -7.21 -12.45
C LEU A 148 -10.60 -6.26 -11.25
N VAL A 149 -9.39 -5.85 -10.84
CA VAL A 149 -9.21 -4.97 -9.67
C VAL A 149 -9.83 -3.59 -9.91
N MET A 150 -9.62 -3.03 -11.10
CA MET A 150 -10.18 -1.74 -11.48
C MET A 150 -11.71 -1.75 -11.50
N LEU A 151 -12.32 -2.73 -12.16
CA LEU A 151 -13.78 -2.85 -12.25
C LEU A 151 -14.41 -3.17 -10.90
N ALA A 152 -13.81 -4.06 -10.11
CA ALA A 152 -14.29 -4.36 -8.77
C ALA A 152 -14.34 -3.08 -7.92
N THR A 153 -13.27 -2.28 -7.94
CA THR A 153 -13.21 -1.00 -7.21
C THR A 153 -14.26 0.00 -7.69
N VAL A 154 -14.46 0.12 -9.01
CA VAL A 154 -15.48 1.01 -9.57
C VAL A 154 -16.88 0.55 -9.19
N PHE A 155 -17.17 -0.74 -9.29
CA PHE A 155 -18.46 -1.28 -8.89
C PHE A 155 -18.68 -1.10 -7.39
N ASP A 156 -17.69 -1.36 -6.53
CA ASP A 156 -17.80 -1.13 -5.10
C ASP A 156 -18.13 0.34 -4.77
N ILE A 157 -17.50 1.30 -5.45
CA ILE A 157 -17.80 2.73 -5.30
C ILE A 157 -19.23 3.04 -5.77
N VAL A 158 -19.66 2.50 -6.91
CA VAL A 158 -21.03 2.70 -7.42
C VAL A 158 -22.06 2.08 -6.44
N PHE A 159 -21.78 0.89 -5.91
CA PHE A 159 -22.63 0.23 -4.93
C PHE A 159 -22.64 0.96 -3.58
N PHE A 160 -21.54 1.63 -3.21
CA PHE A 160 -21.47 2.45 -2.00
C PHE A 160 -22.46 3.63 -2.03
N PHE A 161 -22.78 4.18 -3.21
CA PHE A 161 -23.81 5.22 -3.37
C PHE A 161 -25.24 4.69 -3.37
N THR A 162 -25.45 3.37 -3.42
CA THR A 162 -26.79 2.76 -3.44
C THR A 162 -27.17 2.15 -2.09
N ARG A 163 -28.44 1.75 -1.98
CA ARG A 163 -29.02 1.11 -0.78
C ARG A 163 -28.36 -0.22 -0.39
N ALA A 164 -27.48 -0.76 -1.25
CA ALA A 164 -26.62 -1.91 -0.97
C ALA A 164 -25.67 -1.70 0.22
N ARG A 165 -25.61 -0.49 0.78
CA ARG A 165 -24.91 -0.15 2.03
C ARG A 165 -25.64 -0.58 3.31
N GLU A 166 -26.96 -0.79 3.27
CA GLU A 166 -27.75 -1.15 4.48
C GLU A 166 -27.27 -2.43 5.21
N PRO A 167 -26.79 -3.49 4.52
CA PRO A 167 -26.20 -4.67 5.15
C PRO A 167 -24.88 -4.41 5.89
N GLU A 168 -24.14 -3.32 5.60
CA GLU A 168 -22.92 -2.98 6.35
C GLU A 168 -23.20 -2.81 7.85
N HIS A 169 -24.35 -2.23 8.17
CA HIS A 169 -24.82 -1.99 9.53
C HIS A 169 -25.12 -3.27 10.32
N ALA A 170 -25.31 -4.41 9.64
CA ALA A 170 -25.43 -5.74 10.24
C ALA A 170 -24.08 -6.44 10.47
N GLY A 171 -22.95 -5.78 10.20
CA GLY A 171 -21.62 -6.34 10.49
C GLY A 171 -20.80 -6.72 9.26
N GLY A 172 -21.06 -6.12 8.10
CA GLY A 172 -20.19 -6.27 6.92
C GLY A 172 -18.72 -5.92 7.22
N ALA A 173 -18.48 -4.86 7.99
CA ALA A 173 -17.14 -4.48 8.43
C ALA A 173 -16.46 -5.56 9.31
N LYS A 174 -17.22 -6.23 10.19
CA LYS A 174 -16.70 -7.32 11.03
C LYS A 174 -16.31 -8.52 10.18
N LEU A 175 -17.10 -8.86 9.17
CA LEU A 175 -16.79 -9.93 8.23
C LEU A 175 -15.55 -9.60 7.38
N GLY A 176 -15.42 -8.36 6.91
CA GLY A 176 -14.22 -7.89 6.21
C GLY A 176 -12.95 -8.03 7.04
N SER A 177 -12.98 -7.66 8.32
CA SER A 177 -11.85 -7.86 9.24
C SER A 177 -11.43 -9.32 9.39
N VAL A 178 -12.37 -10.27 9.36
CA VAL A 178 -12.05 -11.71 9.37
C VAL A 178 -11.24 -12.09 8.12
N PHE A 179 -11.69 -11.65 6.93
CA PHE A 179 -10.96 -11.91 5.69
C PHE A 179 -9.59 -11.25 5.66
N ILE A 180 -9.45 -10.05 6.25
CA ILE A 180 -8.15 -9.40 6.41
C ILE A 180 -7.23 -10.24 7.31
N TYR A 181 -7.71 -10.78 8.43
CA TYR A 181 -6.90 -11.65 9.29
C TYR A 181 -6.50 -12.95 8.60
N ILE A 182 -7.40 -13.54 7.81
CA ILE A 182 -7.07 -14.70 6.98
C ILE A 182 -5.99 -14.33 5.96
N LEU A 183 -6.14 -13.22 5.24
CA LEU A 183 -5.19 -12.73 4.24
C LEU A 183 -3.80 -12.50 4.85
N VAL A 184 -3.72 -11.75 5.95
CA VAL A 184 -2.46 -11.48 6.67
C VAL A 184 -1.84 -12.79 7.16
N GLY A 185 -2.65 -13.71 7.69
CA GLY A 185 -2.19 -15.04 8.06
C GLY A 185 -1.63 -15.84 6.87
N SER A 186 -2.31 -15.80 5.73
CA SER A 186 -1.87 -16.47 4.48
C SER A 186 -0.56 -15.91 3.94
N ILE A 187 -0.35 -14.59 4.00
CA ILE A 187 0.92 -13.96 3.61
C ILE A 187 2.03 -14.43 4.57
N GLY A 188 1.77 -14.41 5.88
CA GLY A 188 2.72 -14.90 6.88
C GLY A 188 3.12 -16.37 6.70
N MET A 189 2.18 -17.23 6.30
CA MET A 189 2.46 -18.65 6.01
C MET A 189 3.29 -18.88 4.75
N GLN A 190 3.19 -18.00 3.75
CA GLN A 190 4.01 -18.07 2.52
C GLN A 190 5.45 -17.60 2.76
N MET A 191 5.74 -16.98 3.90
CA MET A 191 7.09 -16.53 4.24
C MET A 191 7.97 -17.73 4.65
N GLU A 192 8.87 -18.16 3.76
CA GLU A 192 9.87 -19.18 4.06
C GLU A 192 10.93 -18.64 5.04
N LEU A 193 10.70 -18.82 6.34
CA LEU A 193 11.61 -18.40 7.42
C LEU A 193 13.04 -18.98 7.29
N ASP A 194 13.19 -20.11 6.60
CA ASP A 194 14.47 -20.78 6.37
C ASP A 194 15.39 -20.06 5.36
N LYS A 195 14.84 -19.21 4.47
CA LYS A 195 15.64 -18.32 3.60
C LYS A 195 16.12 -17.08 4.34
N TYR A 196 15.27 -16.52 5.21
CA TYR A 196 15.62 -15.37 6.06
C TYR A 196 16.73 -15.69 7.07
N ARG A 197 16.72 -16.88 7.67
CA ARG A 197 17.73 -17.31 8.66
C ARG A 197 19.17 -17.32 8.14
N ARG A 198 19.38 -17.51 6.83
CA ARG A 198 20.73 -17.52 6.20
C ARG A 198 21.27 -16.13 5.84
N HIS A 199 20.41 -15.12 5.75
CA HIS A 199 20.79 -13.73 5.41
C HIS A 199 20.62 -12.73 6.57
N HIS A 200 20.09 -13.18 7.71
CA HIS A 200 19.79 -12.38 8.91
C HIS A 200 20.96 -11.51 9.43
N GLY A 201 22.21 -11.96 9.27
CA GLY A 201 23.39 -11.19 9.70
C GLY A 201 23.73 -9.98 8.82
N ARG A 202 23.28 -9.94 7.56
CA ARG A 202 23.57 -8.87 6.60
C ARG A 202 22.42 -7.87 6.42
N CYS A 203 21.16 -8.29 6.52
CA CYS A 203 20.01 -7.38 6.34
C CYS A 203 19.77 -6.44 7.53
N CYS A 204 20.05 -6.86 8.76
CA CYS A 204 19.81 -6.01 9.94
C CYS A 204 20.82 -4.87 10.09
N LEU A 205 22.04 -5.00 9.55
CA LEU A 205 23.10 -4.01 9.71
C LEU A 205 22.96 -2.82 8.73
N ASP A 206 22.34 -3.03 7.57
CA ASP A 206 22.23 -2.02 6.52
C ASP A 206 20.82 -1.40 6.40
N ALA A 207 19.75 -2.10 6.78
CA ALA A 207 18.39 -1.56 6.62
C ALA A 207 18.02 -0.48 7.65
N VAL A 208 18.50 -0.59 8.89
CA VAL A 208 18.13 0.33 9.98
C VAL A 208 18.84 1.70 9.90
N PRO A 209 20.17 1.78 9.60
CA PRO A 209 20.85 3.07 9.50
C PRO A 209 20.38 3.89 8.29
N TYR A 210 20.12 3.26 7.15
CA TYR A 210 19.69 3.96 5.93
C TYR A 210 18.27 4.53 6.05
N HIS A 211 17.35 3.85 6.76
CA HIS A 211 15.97 4.31 6.93
C HIS A 211 15.86 5.56 7.83
N LEU A 212 16.67 5.64 8.90
CA LEU A 212 16.79 6.84 9.75
C LEU A 212 17.51 7.99 9.03
N HIS A 213 18.49 7.67 8.17
CA HIS A 213 19.23 8.66 7.40
C HIS A 213 18.40 9.23 6.22
N PHE A 214 17.43 8.48 5.69
CA PHE A 214 16.51 8.93 4.65
C PHE A 214 15.39 9.81 5.22
N TYR A 215 14.81 9.44 6.38
CA TYR A 215 13.73 10.22 7.02
C TYR A 215 14.23 11.58 7.56
N SER A 216 15.44 11.60 8.14
CA SER A 216 16.08 12.86 8.59
C SER A 216 16.43 13.81 7.44
N ARG A 217 16.69 13.29 6.24
CA ARG A 217 16.96 14.09 5.03
C ARG A 217 15.72 14.42 4.19
N GLN A 218 14.53 13.91 4.49
CA GLN A 218 13.28 14.37 3.86
C GLN A 218 12.70 15.61 4.57
N ALA A 219 13.01 15.81 5.86
CA ALA A 219 12.59 16.99 6.61
C ALA A 219 13.33 18.28 6.21
N HIS A 220 14.58 18.18 5.74
CA HIS A 220 15.39 19.33 5.30
C HIS A 220 15.04 19.94 3.92
N PRO A 221 14.76 19.17 2.85
CA PRO A 221 14.45 19.73 1.54
C PRO A 221 13.06 20.36 1.47
N CYS A 222 12.15 20.02 2.40
CA CYS A 222 10.82 20.64 2.44
C CYS A 222 10.89 22.11 2.90
N SER A 223 11.82 22.47 3.80
CA SER A 223 12.02 23.87 4.21
C SER A 223 12.77 24.70 3.18
N GLU A 224 13.68 24.09 2.40
CA GLU A 224 14.36 24.75 1.26
C GLU A 224 13.48 24.87 0.01
N PHE A 225 12.58 23.92 -0.24
CA PHE A 225 11.63 23.99 -1.35
C PHE A 225 10.49 24.98 -1.05
N LEU A 226 9.97 25.01 0.18
CA LEU A 226 8.97 26.00 0.62
C LEU A 226 9.53 27.44 0.74
N SER A 227 10.84 27.60 0.90
CA SER A 227 11.48 28.93 0.85
C SER A 227 11.73 29.39 -0.59
N ARG A 228 11.96 28.48 -1.54
CA ARG A 228 12.04 28.80 -2.98
C ARG A 228 10.68 29.04 -3.64
N CYS A 229 9.61 28.40 -3.19
CA CYS A 229 8.26 28.65 -3.70
C CYS A 229 7.62 29.97 -3.20
N ARG A 230 8.27 30.70 -2.28
CA ARG A 230 7.75 31.98 -1.75
C ARG A 230 8.29 33.22 -2.50
N PHE A 231 8.86 33.04 -3.69
CA PHE A 231 9.47 34.12 -4.50
C PHE A 231 9.00 34.08 -5.97
N GLN A 232 7.74 33.74 -6.21
CA GLN A 232 7.14 33.81 -7.55
C GLN A 232 5.77 34.52 -7.59
N ASP A 233 5.49 35.34 -6.58
CA ASP A 233 4.40 36.32 -6.60
C ASP A 233 5.00 37.74 -6.54
N GLU A 234 5.67 38.18 -7.61
CA GLU A 234 5.84 39.60 -7.92
C GLU A 234 6.31 39.78 -9.38
N TYR A 235 5.46 40.49 -10.14
CA TYR A 235 5.52 40.89 -11.56
C TYR A 235 5.05 39.89 -12.62
#